data_AF-A0A6M1MHB1-F1
#
_entry.id   AF-A0A6M1MHB1-F1
#
_cell.length_a   1.000
_cell.length_b   1.000
_cell.length_c   1.000
_cell.angle_alpha   90.00
_cell.angle_beta   90.00
_cell.angle_gamma   90.00
#
_symmetry.space_group_name_H-M   'P 1'
#
loop_
_entity.id
_entity.type
_entity.pdbx_description
1 polymer ?
#
loop_
_entity_poly.entity_id
_entity_poly.type
_entity_poly.pdbx_seq_one_letter_code
_entity_poly.pdbx_strand_id
1 'polypeptide(L)' 'MSANTAEKIIRMANQIAMFMETKPHEEGLAGLANHINDFWEPRMRTQLFALLDQGGAGLRPLVIEAAGRIRRPQAA' A
#
# COMPACT_ATOMS: atom_id res chain seq x y z
N MET A 1 -18.56 -12.68 0.96
CA MET A 1 -17.75 -12.18 2.09
C MET A 1 -16.50 -11.51 1.56
N SER A 2 -16.61 -10.27 1.06
CA SER A 2 -15.51 -9.56 0.36
C SER A 2 -14.92 -8.41 1.18
N ALA A 3 -15.63 -7.94 2.21
CA ALA A 3 -15.23 -6.82 3.07
C ALA A 3 -13.93 -7.11 3.85
N ASN A 4 -13.76 -8.33 4.34
CA ASN A 4 -12.60 -8.74 5.14
C ASN A 4 -11.25 -8.64 4.38
N THR A 5 -11.26 -8.75 3.05
CA THR A 5 -10.01 -8.74 2.26
C THR A 5 -9.50 -7.30 2.07
N ALA A 6 -10.39 -6.37 1.73
CA ALA A 6 -10.06 -4.96 1.58
C ALA A 6 -9.58 -4.35 2.90
N GLU A 7 -10.34 -4.57 3.99
CA GLU A 7 -9.99 -4.11 5.33
C GLU A 7 -8.64 -4.67 5.80
N LYS A 8 -8.34 -5.93 5.47
CA LYS A 8 -7.04 -6.54 5.76
C LYS A 8 -5.91 -5.87 5.01
N ILE A 9 -6.08 -5.57 3.71
CA ILE A 9 -5.07 -4.87 2.91
C ILE A 9 -4.82 -3.47 3.46
N ILE A 10 -5.90 -2.73 3.78
CA ILE A 10 -5.80 -1.39 4.40
C ILE A 10 -5.02 -1.47 5.71
N ARG A 11 -5.40 -2.40 6.59
CA ARG A 11 -4.74 -2.57 7.89
C ARG A 11 -3.26 -2.88 7.74
N MET A 12 -2.90 -3.81 6.85
CA MET A 12 -1.49 -4.17 6.61
C MET A 12 -0.68 -3.00 6.05
N ALA A 13 -1.20 -2.31 5.03
CA ALA A 13 -0.54 -1.14 4.45
C ALA A 13 -0.31 -0.04 5.51
N ASN A 14 -1.32 0.21 6.35
CA ASN A 14 -1.25 1.20 7.41
C ASN A 14 -0.26 0.82 8.52
N GLN A 15 -0.12 -0.47 8.85
CA GLN A 15 0.87 -0.94 9.81
C GLN A 15 2.30 -0.72 9.31
N ILE A 16 2.56 -0.98 8.02
CA ILE A 16 3.86 -0.70 7.42
C ILE A 16 4.11 0.81 7.41
N ALA A 17 3.12 1.60 6.96
CA ALA A 17 3.23 3.06 6.91
C ALA A 17 3.50 3.68 8.28
N MET A 18 2.84 3.20 9.35
CA MET A 18 3.08 3.67 10.72
C MET A 18 4.55 3.51 11.15
N PHE A 19 5.21 2.43 10.76
CA PHE A 19 6.63 2.26 11.02
C PHE A 19 7.48 3.20 10.15
N MET A 20 7.16 3.30 8.86
CA MET A 20 7.90 4.12 7.91
C MET A 20 7.80 5.62 8.19
N GLU A 21 6.71 6.08 8.80
CA GLU A 21 6.53 7.47 9.26
C GLU A 21 7.50 7.89 10.38
N THR A 22 8.15 6.93 11.04
CA THR A 22 9.23 7.25 12.01
C THR A 22 10.55 7.65 11.34
N LYS A 23 10.66 7.43 10.02
CA LYS A 23 11.81 7.79 9.20
C LYS A 23 11.60 9.16 8.55
N PRO A 24 12.67 9.81 8.04
CA PRO A 24 12.53 10.97 7.16
C PRO A 24 11.54 10.67 6.02
N HIS A 25 10.73 11.66 5.64
CA HIS A 25 9.57 11.46 4.77
C HIS A 25 9.91 10.71 3.45
N GLU A 26 10.98 11.13 2.76
CA GLU A 26 11.43 10.47 1.52
C GLU A 26 11.89 9.03 1.74
N GLU A 27 12.58 8.76 2.85
CA GLU A 27 12.99 7.41 3.23
C GLU A 27 11.77 6.54 3.58
N GLY A 28 10.76 7.12 4.23
CA GLY A 28 9.50 6.44 4.54
C GLY A 28 8.74 6.05 3.28
N LEU A 29 8.64 6.95 2.30
CA LEU A 29 8.01 6.67 1.00
C LEU A 29 8.74 5.55 0.24
N ALA A 30 10.08 5.64 0.15
CA ALA A 30 10.89 4.62 -0.51
C ALA A 30 10.82 3.27 0.23
N GLY A 31 10.91 3.28 1.56
CA GLY A 31 10.85 2.09 2.41
C GLY A 31 9.51 1.38 2.33
N LEU A 32 8.39 2.12 2.37
CA LEU A 32 7.06 1.56 2.21
C LEU A 32 6.89 0.90 0.83
N ALA A 33 7.25 1.61 -0.23
CA ALA A 33 7.11 1.11 -1.58
C ALA A 33 7.96 -0.14 -1.82
N ASN A 34 9.22 -0.14 -1.38
CA ASN A 34 10.10 -1.30 -1.47
C ASN A 34 9.54 -2.49 -0.70
N HIS A 35 9.09 -2.29 0.55
CA HIS A 35 8.50 -3.36 1.34
C HIS A 35 7.28 -3.98 0.66
N ILE A 36 6.38 -3.17 0.11
CA ILE A 36 5.22 -3.69 -0.64
C ILE A 36 5.67 -4.41 -1.90
N ASN A 37 6.64 -3.89 -2.64
CA ASN A 37 7.14 -4.51 -3.87
C ASN A 37 7.81 -5.86 -3.64
N ASP A 38 8.58 -5.99 -2.56
CA ASP A 38 9.40 -7.16 -2.28
C ASP A 38 8.62 -8.27 -1.57
N PHE A 39 7.70 -7.91 -0.66
CA PHE A 39 7.01 -8.88 0.19
C PHE A 39 5.55 -9.15 -0.20
N TRP A 40 4.92 -8.30 -1.02
CA TRP A 40 3.51 -8.50 -1.39
C TRP A 40 3.37 -9.23 -2.72
N GLU A 41 2.56 -10.30 -2.68
CA GLU A 41 2.14 -11.02 -3.88
C GLU A 41 1.40 -10.10 -4.86
N PRO A 42 1.44 -10.39 -6.18
CA PRO A 42 0.75 -9.59 -7.19
C PRO A 42 -0.72 -9.33 -6.87
N ARG A 43 -1.47 -10.34 -6.41
CA ARG A 43 -2.89 -10.17 -6.04
C ARG A 43 -3.13 -9.12 -4.96
N MET A 44 -2.23 -9.02 -3.97
CA MET A 44 -2.36 -8.06 -2.87
C MET A 44 -2.11 -6.64 -3.38
N ARG A 45 -1.11 -6.48 -4.26
CA ARG A 45 -0.84 -5.19 -4.91
C ARG A 45 -2.02 -4.78 -5.81
N THR A 46 -2.61 -5.70 -6.57
CA THR A 46 -3.83 -5.41 -7.34
C THR A 46 -4.97 -4.92 -6.45
N GLN A 47 -5.19 -5.55 -5.29
CA GLN A 47 -6.20 -5.12 -4.33
C GLN A 47 -5.89 -3.74 -3.73
N LEU A 48 -4.63 -3.45 -3.41
CA LEU A 48 -4.20 -2.14 -2.95
C LEU A 48 -4.49 -1.06 -4.00
N PHE A 49 -4.14 -1.32 -5.26
CA PHE A 49 -4.43 -0.38 -6.35
C PHE A 49 -5.92 -0.19 -6.56
N ALA A 50 -6.74 -1.24 -6.43
CA ALA A 50 -8.21 -1.10 -6.50
C ALA A 50 -8.76 -0.19 -5.39
N LEU A 51 -8.16 -0.18 -4.19
CA LEU A 51 -8.51 0.72 -3.10
C LEU A 51 -8.03 2.14 -3.35
N LEU A 52 -6.82 2.31 -3.89
CA LEU A 52 -6.26 3.61 -4.27
C LEU A 52 -7.09 4.26 -5.40
N ASP A 53 -7.50 3.49 -6.40
CA ASP A 53 -8.36 3.94 -7.51
C ASP A 53 -9.76 4.39 -7.01
N GLN A 54 -10.22 3.88 -5.86
CA GLN A 54 -11.45 4.31 -5.17
C GLN A 54 -11.25 5.55 -4.26
N GLY A 55 -10.07 6.17 -4.28
CA GLY A 55 -9.72 7.34 -3.48
C GLY A 55 -8.95 7.03 -2.19
N GLY A 56 -8.58 5.77 -1.96
CA GLY A 56 -7.70 5.38 -0.85
C GLY A 56 -8.33 5.49 0.53
N ALA A 57 -9.66 5.36 0.64
CA ALA A 57 -10.36 5.48 1.92
C ALA A 57 -9.79 4.54 2.98
N GLY A 58 -9.44 5.10 4.15
CA GLY A 58 -8.86 4.37 5.26
C GLY A 58 -7.35 4.09 5.15
N LEU A 59 -6.70 4.40 4.02
CA LEU A 59 -5.24 4.33 3.90
C LEU A 59 -4.57 5.56 4.52
N ARG A 60 -3.39 5.38 5.12
CA ARG A 60 -2.58 6.49 5.62
C ARG A 60 -2.03 7.34 4.45
N PRO A 61 -1.80 8.65 4.65
CA PRO A 61 -1.27 9.54 3.60
C PRO A 61 0.00 9.01 2.94
N LEU A 62 0.94 8.47 3.74
CA LEU A 62 2.18 7.88 3.22
C LEU A 62 1.93 6.76 2.21
N VAL A 63 0.86 5.96 2.36
CA VAL A 63 0.50 4.89 1.41
C VAL A 63 0.01 5.46 0.10
N ILE A 64 -0.81 6.51 0.16
CA ILE A 64 -1.36 7.19 -1.01
C ILE A 64 -0.23 7.86 -1.79
N GLU A 65 0.69 8.53 -1.09
CA GLU A 65 1.85 9.19 -1.69
C GLU A 65 2.86 8.19 -2.27
N ALA A 66 3.06 7.05 -1.61
CA ALA A 66 3.94 5.99 -2.10
C ALA A 66 3.35 5.20 -3.28
N ALA A 67 2.07 5.38 -3.62
CA ALA A 67 1.40 4.64 -4.70
C ALA A 67 2.16 4.73 -6.03
N GLY A 68 2.73 5.90 -6.36
CA GLY A 68 3.52 6.09 -7.58
C GLY A 68 4.85 5.35 -7.60
N ARG A 69 5.32 4.83 -6.46
CA ARG A 69 6.57 4.06 -6.31
C ARG A 69 6.32 2.55 -6.20
N ILE A 70 5.06 2.13 -6.03
CA ILE A 70 4.68 0.71 -5.95
C ILE A 70 4.46 0.17 -7.37
N ARG A 71 5.02 -1.01 -7.66
CA ARG A 71 4.89 -1.68 -8.95
C ARG A 71 3.47 -2.23 -9.09
N ARG A 72 2.65 -1.56 -9.90
CA ARG A 72 1.31 -2.05 -10.27
C ARG A 72 1.45 -3.32 -11.12
N PRO A 73 0.87 -4.45 -10.69
CA PRO A 73 0.83 -5.65 -11.51
C PRO A 73 0.08 -5.35 -12.82
N GLN A 74 0.63 -5.79 -13.94
CA GLN A 74 -0.08 -5.75 -15.22
C GLN A 74 -1.26 -6.72 -15.11
N ALA A 75 -2.47 -6.25 -15.44
CA ALA A 75 -3.60 -7.16 -15.60
C ALA A 75 -3.25 -8.11 -16.76
N ALA A 76 -3.24 -9.41 -16.48
CA ALA A 76 -3.11 -10.44 -17.50
C ALA A 76 -4.32 -10.43 -18.44
#